data_AF-A0A4V0ICP6-F1
#
_entry.id   AF-A0A4V0ICP6-F1
#
_cell.length_a   1.000
_cell.length_b   1.000
_cell.length_c   1.000
_cell.angle_alpha   90.00
_cell.angle_beta   90.00
_cell.angle_gamma   90.00
#
_symmetry.space_group_name_H-M   'P 1'
#
loop_
_entity.id
_entity.type
_entity.pdbx_description
1 polymer ?
#
loop_
_entity_poly.entity_id
_entity_poly.type
_entity_poly.pdbx_seq_one_letter_code
_entity_poly.pdbx_strand_id
1 'polypeptide(L)'
;MQREYATISHDSDHRRFADYISQYDDLFARVDQREWFRLYVRGLLIAPERKNVEAIAAALTRFKSGVNLGQALQHFVTDSPWDHKGVLVRYRETLRSDLREAPATWVVHDGVLLKKGRNSVGTQRQLARSIGRKVNCQVAVVVGLAGDFGYVPLAVRLYLPSYWLREFPELAARTVPESWRAPTPKAAIALSLLDELREEGWNAPAAAADEGYVTADGFAEALAERGVRLTESTAEPLAAAGERFEWLKARLGLDHFEGRTWAGWHHHAAMVFAAAGFLSGEPEPWA
;
A
#
# COMPACT_ATOMS: atom_id res chain seq x y z
N MET A 1 -12.69 26.08 5.17
CA MET A 1 -13.13 25.26 6.32
C MET A 1 -12.10 24.17 6.54
N GLN A 2 -11.26 24.33 7.56
CA GLN A 2 -10.40 23.25 8.04
C GLN A 2 -11.32 22.17 8.61
N ARG A 3 -11.42 21.02 7.94
CA ARG A 3 -12.05 19.84 8.54
C ARG A 3 -11.13 19.40 9.68
N GLU A 4 -11.66 19.37 10.89
CA GLU A 4 -11.00 18.71 12.02
C GLU A 4 -10.70 17.28 11.59
N TYR A 5 -9.41 16.96 11.43
CA TYR A 5 -8.96 15.59 11.28
C TYR A 5 -9.60 14.80 12.41
N ALA A 6 -10.28 13.69 12.11
CA ALA A 6 -10.64 12.67 13.08
C ALA A 6 -9.33 12.24 13.77
N THR A 7 -9.04 12.98 14.82
CA THR A 7 -7.88 12.84 15.68
C THR A 7 -8.32 11.78 16.66
N ILE A 8 -7.48 10.79 16.90
CA ILE A 8 -7.62 9.93 18.08
C ILE A 8 -7.57 10.89 19.29
N SER A 9 -8.72 11.40 19.69
CA SER A 9 -8.90 12.59 20.54
C SER A 9 -9.72 12.24 21.76
N HIS A 10 -10.62 11.26 21.62
CA HIS A 10 -11.42 10.73 22.71
C HIS A 10 -10.86 9.40 23.23
N ASP A 11 -11.08 9.11 24.51
CA ASP A 11 -10.65 7.86 25.16
C ASP A 11 -11.20 6.61 24.46
N SER A 12 -12.39 6.73 23.84
CA SER A 12 -12.99 5.71 22.98
C SER A 12 -12.14 5.39 21.74
N ASP A 13 -11.51 6.39 21.12
CA ASP A 13 -10.69 6.21 19.92
C ASP A 13 -9.37 5.52 20.28
N HIS A 14 -8.83 5.82 21.46
CA HIS A 14 -7.64 5.16 21.99
C HIS A 14 -7.89 3.66 22.24
N ARG A 15 -9.04 3.31 22.82
CA ARG A 15 -9.43 1.92 23.05
C ARG A 15 -9.70 1.18 21.73
N ARG A 16 -10.49 1.79 20.83
CA ARG A 16 -10.75 1.22 19.50
C ARG A 16 -9.46 0.93 18.74
N PHE A 17 -8.51 1.87 18.77
CA PHE A 17 -7.21 1.66 18.14
C PHE A 17 -6.43 0.54 18.82
N ALA A 18 -6.40 0.48 20.16
CA ALA A 18 -5.70 -0.56 20.90
C ALA A 18 -6.25 -1.96 20.57
N ASP A 19 -7.58 -2.10 20.55
CA ASP A 19 -8.25 -3.36 20.22
C ASP A 19 -7.97 -3.76 18.77
N TYR A 20 -8.12 -2.81 17.83
CA TYR A 20 -7.81 -3.03 16.41
C TYR A 20 -6.36 -3.46 16.18
N ILE A 21 -5.40 -2.71 16.74
CA ILE A 21 -3.99 -2.92 16.44
C ILE A 21 -3.41 -4.16 17.13
N SER A 22 -4.00 -4.59 18.26
CA SER A 22 -3.69 -5.88 18.89
C SER A 22 -3.98 -7.06 17.95
N GLN A 23 -4.88 -6.81 16.99
CA GLN A 23 -5.13 -7.54 15.75
C GLN A 23 -3.88 -8.18 15.16
N TYR A 24 -2.73 -7.50 15.20
CA TYR A 24 -1.51 -7.81 14.45
C TYR A 24 -0.37 -8.40 15.31
N ASP A 25 -0.57 -8.59 16.61
CA ASP A 25 0.53 -8.86 17.56
C ASP A 25 1.30 -10.17 17.30
N ASP A 26 0.61 -11.19 16.81
CA ASP A 26 1.14 -12.51 16.45
C ASP A 26 2.07 -12.47 15.23
N LEU A 27 2.02 -11.41 14.43
CA LEU A 27 2.90 -11.22 13.26
C LEU A 27 4.32 -10.77 13.62
N PHE A 28 4.54 -10.38 14.88
CA PHE A 28 5.81 -9.83 15.35
C PHE A 28 6.41 -10.72 16.43
N ALA A 29 7.59 -11.29 16.13
CA ALA A 29 8.30 -12.17 17.05
C ALA A 29 8.77 -11.45 18.32
N ARG A 30 9.12 -10.16 18.22
CA ARG A 30 9.69 -9.38 19.32
C ARG A 30 8.73 -8.33 19.87
N VAL A 31 8.79 -8.13 21.18
CA VAL A 31 7.95 -7.13 21.89
C VAL A 31 8.18 -5.72 21.37
N ASP A 32 9.43 -5.35 21.08
CA ASP A 32 9.78 -4.04 20.54
C ASP A 32 9.18 -3.83 19.13
N GLN A 33 9.19 -4.85 18.27
CA GLN A 33 8.57 -4.78 16.94
C GLN A 33 7.07 -4.50 17.02
N ARG A 34 6.34 -5.17 17.93
CA ARG A 34 4.92 -4.88 18.19
C ARG A 34 4.72 -3.42 18.59
N GLU A 35 5.54 -2.93 19.51
CA GLU A 35 5.45 -1.55 19.98
C GLU A 35 5.70 -0.55 18.84
N TRP A 36 6.76 -0.76 18.05
CA TRP A 36 7.10 0.13 16.94
C TRP A 36 6.07 0.10 15.82
N PHE A 37 5.49 -1.06 15.52
CA PHE A 37 4.37 -1.18 14.57
C PHE A 37 3.18 -0.31 15.01
N ARG A 38 2.75 -0.48 16.27
CA ARG A 38 1.63 0.28 16.83
C ARG A 38 1.89 1.78 16.81
N LEU A 39 3.10 2.20 17.17
CA LEU A 39 3.51 3.61 17.14
C LEU A 39 3.52 4.16 15.72
N TYR A 40 4.07 3.42 14.76
CA TYR A 40 4.13 3.87 13.36
C TYR A 40 2.72 4.02 12.78
N VAL A 41 1.85 3.02 12.93
CA VAL A 41 0.46 3.08 12.45
C VAL A 41 -0.31 4.22 13.13
N ARG A 42 -0.17 4.39 14.45
CA ARG A 42 -0.75 5.54 15.16
C ARG A 42 -0.24 6.86 14.59
N GLY A 43 1.06 6.96 14.34
CA GLY A 43 1.71 8.08 13.70
C GLY A 43 1.10 8.45 12.35
N LEU A 44 0.86 7.47 11.50
CA LEU A 44 0.19 7.65 10.21
C LEU A 44 -1.21 8.24 10.37
N LEU A 45 -1.93 7.91 11.45
CA LEU A 45 -3.28 8.42 11.70
C LEU A 45 -3.27 9.87 12.24
N ILE A 46 -2.34 10.20 13.15
CA ILE A 46 -2.37 11.45 13.92
C ILE A 46 -1.42 12.54 13.44
N ALA A 47 -0.35 12.21 12.71
CA ALA A 47 0.55 13.24 12.20
C ALA A 47 -0.24 14.19 11.29
N PRO A 48 0.08 15.48 11.22
CA PRO A 48 -0.76 16.43 10.50
C PRO A 48 -0.54 16.31 8.98
N GLU A 49 0.32 17.16 8.42
CA GLU A 49 0.46 17.34 6.98
C GLU A 49 1.37 16.28 6.34
N ARG A 50 2.59 16.15 6.84
CA ARG A 50 3.57 15.18 6.33
C ARG A 50 3.55 13.92 7.20
N LYS A 51 3.69 12.76 6.58
CA LYS A 51 3.73 11.45 7.25
C LYS A 51 5.07 10.73 7.01
N ASN A 52 6.15 11.51 6.97
CA ASN A 52 7.49 10.93 7.00
C ASN A 52 7.87 10.56 8.45
N VAL A 53 8.98 9.85 8.63
CA VAL A 53 9.40 9.36 9.95
C VAL A 53 9.58 10.49 10.96
N GLU A 54 10.13 11.63 10.54
CA GLU A 54 10.32 12.80 11.42
C GLU A 54 9.00 13.38 11.92
N ALA A 55 8.03 13.61 11.02
CA ALA A 55 6.73 14.14 11.39
C ALA A 55 5.93 13.15 12.25
N ILE A 56 6.02 11.86 11.94
CA ILE A 56 5.45 10.79 12.77
C ILE A 56 6.07 10.82 14.17
N ALA A 57 7.40 10.85 14.27
CA ALA A 57 8.11 10.90 15.55
C ALA A 57 7.71 12.13 16.38
N ALA A 58 7.60 13.30 15.74
CA ALA A 58 7.17 14.53 16.41
C ALA A 58 5.75 14.41 16.99
N ALA A 59 4.80 13.83 16.24
CA ALA A 59 3.43 13.61 16.69
C ALA A 59 3.31 12.56 17.82
N LEU A 60 4.32 11.69 17.97
CA LEU A 60 4.33 10.61 18.94
C LEU A 60 5.00 10.95 20.29
N THR A 61 5.60 12.13 20.42
CA THR A 61 6.32 12.56 21.64
C THR A 61 5.50 12.47 22.92
N ARG A 62 4.17 12.64 22.83
CA ARG A 62 3.23 12.47 23.97
C ARG A 62 2.95 11.02 24.37
N PHE A 63 3.27 10.05 23.50
CA PHE A 63 3.02 8.62 23.74
C PHE A 63 4.27 7.85 24.16
N LYS A 64 5.46 8.32 23.78
CA LYS A 64 6.73 7.69 24.16
C LYS A 64 7.82 8.73 24.28
N SER A 65 8.52 8.72 25.42
CA SER A 65 9.61 9.62 25.75
C SER A 65 10.88 8.85 26.11
N GLY A 66 12.02 9.54 26.23
CA GLY A 66 13.29 8.93 26.66
C GLY A 66 14.03 8.12 25.60
N VAL A 67 13.61 8.18 24.33
CA VAL A 67 14.25 7.51 23.20
C VAL A 67 14.28 8.42 21.97
N ASN A 68 15.24 8.21 21.08
CA ASN A 68 15.25 8.88 19.77
C ASN A 68 14.21 8.20 18.84
N LEU A 69 12.96 8.68 18.90
CA LEU A 69 11.84 8.12 18.14
C LEU A 69 12.10 8.10 16.63
N GLY A 70 12.69 9.17 16.07
CA GLY A 70 12.98 9.25 14.65
C GLY A 70 13.92 8.13 14.19
N GLN A 71 15.03 7.94 14.91
CA GLN A 71 15.99 6.87 14.60
C GLN A 71 15.38 5.48 14.78
N ALA A 72 14.63 5.25 15.87
CA ALA A 72 14.02 3.96 16.15
C ALA A 72 12.96 3.59 15.11
N LEU A 73 12.09 4.53 14.72
CA LEU A 73 11.09 4.32 13.68
C LEU A 73 11.72 4.14 12.31
N GLN A 74 12.78 4.89 11.99
CA GLN A 74 13.52 4.74 10.74
C GLN A 74 14.12 3.32 10.62
N HIS A 75 14.75 2.83 11.68
CA HIS A 75 15.28 1.48 11.74
C HIS A 75 14.16 0.43 11.68
N PHE A 76 13.05 0.65 12.40
CA PHE A 76 11.91 -0.27 12.38
C PHE A 76 11.31 -0.43 10.98
N VAL A 77 11.07 0.67 10.27
CA VAL A 77 10.49 0.58 8.92
C VAL A 77 11.48 0.04 7.92
N THR A 78 12.78 0.33 8.03
CA THR A 78 13.77 0.02 6.98
C THR A 78 14.45 -1.34 7.13
N ASP A 79 14.84 -1.69 8.37
CA ASP A 79 15.83 -2.73 8.64
C ASP A 79 15.30 -3.85 9.56
N SER A 80 14.25 -3.58 10.34
CA SER A 80 13.68 -4.59 11.25
C SER A 80 13.09 -5.76 10.48
N PRO A 81 13.43 -7.02 10.81
CA PRO A 81 12.94 -8.19 10.08
C PRO A 81 11.53 -8.56 10.54
N TRP A 82 10.51 -8.24 9.73
CA TRP A 82 9.12 -8.67 9.91
C TRP A 82 8.44 -8.85 8.55
N ASP A 83 7.41 -9.68 8.50
CA ASP A 83 6.73 -10.02 7.25
C ASP A 83 5.60 -9.03 6.92
N HIS A 84 5.82 -8.20 5.92
CA HIS A 84 4.80 -7.28 5.42
C HIS A 84 3.65 -7.97 4.70
N LYS A 85 3.86 -9.18 4.17
CA LYS A 85 2.77 -9.94 3.54
C LYS A 85 1.75 -10.36 4.59
N GLY A 86 2.20 -10.91 5.73
CA GLY A 86 1.33 -11.21 6.87
C GLY A 86 0.54 -10.01 7.36
N VAL A 87 1.12 -8.81 7.39
CA VAL A 87 0.39 -7.57 7.73
C VAL A 87 -0.70 -7.25 6.71
N LEU A 88 -0.44 -7.44 5.41
CA LEU A 88 -1.43 -7.24 4.36
C LEU A 88 -2.56 -8.28 4.41
N VAL A 89 -2.25 -9.54 4.75
CA VAL A 89 -3.25 -10.59 5.00
C VAL A 89 -4.15 -10.19 6.16
N ARG A 90 -3.55 -9.83 7.30
CA ARG A 90 -4.29 -9.38 8.49
C ARG A 90 -5.14 -8.15 8.20
N TYR A 91 -4.62 -7.18 7.43
CA TYR A 91 -5.41 -6.03 6.96
C TYR A 91 -6.70 -6.49 6.27
N ARG A 92 -6.61 -7.44 5.35
CA ARG A 92 -7.77 -7.98 4.62
C ARG A 92 -8.73 -8.76 5.51
N GLU A 93 -8.24 -9.40 6.57
CA GLU A 93 -9.08 -10.04 7.60
C GLU A 93 -9.85 -9.01 8.44
N THR A 94 -9.30 -7.80 8.62
CA THR A 94 -9.99 -6.71 9.35
C THR A 94 -11.05 -5.97 8.54
N LEU A 95 -11.09 -6.18 7.21
CA LEU A 95 -12.11 -5.57 6.35
C LEU A 95 -13.49 -6.20 6.63
N ARG A 96 -14.55 -5.46 6.29
CA ARG A 96 -15.92 -5.96 6.49
C ARG A 96 -16.13 -7.29 5.75
N SER A 97 -16.76 -8.25 6.42
CA SER A 97 -16.93 -9.61 5.90
C SER A 97 -17.83 -9.67 4.66
N ASP A 98 -18.78 -8.74 4.51
CA ASP A 98 -19.70 -8.64 3.37
C ASP A 98 -18.99 -8.35 2.04
N LEU A 99 -17.80 -7.75 2.07
CA LEU A 99 -17.04 -7.40 0.86
C LEU A 99 -16.64 -8.61 0.01
N ARG A 100 -16.48 -9.79 0.63
CA ARG A 100 -16.10 -11.02 -0.08
C ARG A 100 -17.25 -11.63 -0.89
N GLU A 101 -18.48 -11.35 -0.48
CA GLU A 101 -19.71 -11.88 -1.10
C GLU A 101 -20.38 -10.83 -2.00
N ALA A 102 -20.05 -9.55 -1.81
CA ALA A 102 -20.59 -8.46 -2.59
C ALA A 102 -20.26 -8.60 -4.09
N PRO A 103 -21.21 -8.31 -5.00
CA PRO A 103 -20.93 -8.18 -6.41
C PRO A 103 -19.81 -7.16 -6.64
N ALA A 104 -18.70 -7.61 -7.21
CA ALA A 104 -17.51 -6.79 -7.38
C ALA A 104 -16.77 -7.12 -8.68
N THR A 105 -15.90 -6.19 -9.07
CA THR A 105 -14.97 -6.30 -10.19
C THR A 105 -13.55 -6.08 -9.67
N TRP A 106 -12.60 -6.92 -10.08
CA TRP A 106 -11.19 -6.65 -9.83
C TRP A 106 -10.78 -5.36 -10.53
N VAL A 107 -9.97 -4.54 -9.88
CA VAL A 107 -9.37 -3.36 -10.51
C VAL A 107 -7.87 -3.46 -10.43
N VAL A 108 -7.21 -3.46 -11.59
CA VAL A 108 -5.75 -3.50 -11.73
C VAL A 108 -5.27 -2.16 -12.27
N HIS A 109 -4.47 -1.43 -11.48
CA HIS A 109 -4.02 -0.11 -11.88
C HIS A 109 -2.60 0.22 -11.39
N ASP A 110 -2.00 1.21 -12.03
CA ASP A 110 -0.75 1.80 -11.56
C ASP A 110 -1.02 2.77 -10.40
N GLY A 111 -0.23 2.63 -9.33
CA GLY A 111 -0.08 3.63 -8.28
C GLY A 111 1.17 4.46 -8.52
N VAL A 112 1.03 5.77 -8.81
CA VAL A 112 2.17 6.65 -9.08
C VAL A 112 2.61 7.41 -7.83
N LEU A 113 3.87 7.22 -7.43
CA LEU A 113 4.47 7.91 -6.28
C LEU A 113 5.60 8.83 -6.76
N LEU A 114 5.38 10.15 -6.73
CA LEU A 114 6.35 11.13 -7.21
C LEU A 114 7.61 11.15 -6.33
N LYS A 115 8.78 11.29 -6.96
CA LYS A 115 10.07 11.37 -6.25
C LYS A 115 10.91 12.51 -6.79
N LYS A 116 11.61 13.22 -5.90
CA LYS A 116 12.55 14.29 -6.28
C LYS A 116 13.97 13.79 -6.59
N GLY A 117 14.39 12.67 -5.99
CA GLY A 117 15.75 12.12 -6.14
C GLY A 117 15.82 10.81 -6.95
N ARG A 118 17.03 10.24 -7.07
CA ARG A 118 17.32 9.00 -7.82
C ARG A 118 17.75 7.81 -6.95
N ASN A 119 17.88 8.02 -5.65
CA ASN A 119 18.50 7.05 -4.73
C ASN A 119 17.51 6.05 -4.10
N SER A 120 16.21 6.24 -4.32
CA SER A 120 15.19 5.31 -3.85
C SER A 120 15.03 4.17 -4.86
N VAL A 121 14.87 2.95 -4.35
CA VAL A 121 14.60 1.74 -5.14
C VAL A 121 13.50 1.96 -6.20
N GLY A 122 13.71 1.47 -7.42
CA GLY A 122 12.72 1.54 -8.50
C GLY A 122 12.33 2.94 -9.00
N THR A 123 13.04 3.99 -8.58
CA THR A 123 12.74 5.37 -8.99
C THR A 123 13.39 5.70 -10.33
N GLN A 124 12.58 6.07 -11.31
CA GLN A 124 13.08 6.54 -12.61
C GLN A 124 12.16 7.58 -13.24
N ARG A 125 12.67 8.26 -14.28
CA ARG A 125 11.82 9.05 -15.18
C ARG A 125 11.04 8.10 -16.10
N GLN A 126 9.73 8.00 -15.89
CA GLN A 126 8.85 7.12 -16.65
C GLN A 126 7.50 7.79 -16.92
N LEU A 127 6.77 7.28 -17.91
CA LEU A 127 5.41 7.73 -18.20
C LEU A 127 4.50 7.33 -17.04
N ALA A 128 4.04 8.32 -16.28
CA ALA A 128 3.00 8.16 -15.28
C ALA A 128 1.65 8.37 -15.97
N ARG A 129 0.96 7.27 -16.33
CA ARG A 129 -0.25 7.32 -17.16
C ARG A 129 -1.36 8.15 -16.49
N SER A 130 -1.59 7.95 -15.18
CA SER A 130 -2.55 8.74 -14.41
C SER A 130 -2.23 10.24 -14.32
N ILE A 131 -0.99 10.65 -14.61
CA ILE A 131 -0.55 12.06 -14.62
C ILE A 131 -0.41 12.58 -16.07
N GLY A 132 -0.47 11.70 -17.09
CA GLY A 132 -0.38 12.06 -18.50
C GLY A 132 0.99 12.55 -18.97
N ARG A 133 2.07 12.39 -18.18
CA ARG A 133 3.42 12.88 -18.53
C ARG A 133 4.55 12.03 -17.97
N LYS A 134 5.74 12.19 -18.55
CA LYS A 134 6.98 11.61 -18.01
C LYS A 134 7.42 12.37 -16.78
N VAL A 135 7.50 11.70 -15.64
CA VAL A 135 7.93 12.26 -14.35
C VAL A 135 8.88 11.30 -13.66
N ASN A 136 9.67 11.82 -12.73
CA ASN A 136 10.48 10.97 -11.86
C ASN A 136 9.58 10.41 -10.75
N CYS A 137 9.36 9.10 -10.76
CA CYS A 137 8.46 8.44 -9.84
C CYS A 137 8.85 6.97 -9.60
N GLN A 138 8.31 6.42 -8.53
CA GLN A 138 8.08 5.00 -8.37
C GLN A 138 6.69 4.67 -8.93
N VAL A 139 6.52 3.42 -9.36
CA VAL A 139 5.20 2.88 -9.71
C VAL A 139 4.96 1.65 -8.85
N ALA A 140 3.79 1.57 -8.24
CA ALA A 140 3.26 0.38 -7.62
C ALA A 140 2.23 -0.25 -8.57
N VAL A 141 2.15 -1.57 -8.59
CA VAL A 141 0.98 -2.27 -9.14
C VAL A 141 0.02 -2.51 -7.99
N VAL A 142 -1.22 -2.09 -8.16
CA VAL A 142 -2.27 -2.18 -7.15
C VAL A 142 -3.40 -3.05 -7.68
N VAL A 143 -3.89 -3.96 -6.85
CA VAL A 143 -5.09 -4.76 -7.11
C VAL A 143 -6.09 -4.49 -6.00
N GLY A 144 -7.32 -4.17 -6.37
CA GLY A 144 -8.42 -3.97 -5.44
C GLY A 144 -9.75 -4.46 -5.99
N LEU A 145 -10.82 -4.24 -5.23
CA LEU A 145 -12.18 -4.54 -5.64
C LEU A 145 -13.00 -3.26 -5.75
N ALA A 146 -13.80 -3.16 -6.80
CA ALA A 146 -14.82 -2.14 -6.97
C ALA A 146 -16.21 -2.78 -7.03
N GLY A 147 -17.17 -2.18 -6.33
CA GLY A 147 -18.59 -2.53 -6.37
C GLY A 147 -19.42 -1.38 -5.80
N ASP A 148 -20.67 -1.65 -5.40
CA ASP A 148 -21.57 -0.62 -4.83
C ASP A 148 -21.05 -0.04 -3.50
N PHE A 149 -20.08 -0.71 -2.87
CA PHE A 149 -19.35 -0.24 -1.69
C PHE A 149 -18.20 0.73 -2.01
N GLY A 150 -18.02 1.11 -3.28
CA GLY A 150 -16.90 1.88 -3.78
C GLY A 150 -15.68 1.00 -4.07
N TYR A 151 -14.47 1.54 -3.89
CA TYR A 151 -13.22 0.84 -4.13
C TYR A 151 -12.45 0.51 -2.84
N VAL A 152 -11.93 -0.71 -2.76
CA VAL A 152 -11.09 -1.19 -1.66
C VAL A 152 -9.77 -1.74 -2.22
N PRO A 153 -8.62 -1.11 -1.93
CA PRO A 153 -7.32 -1.62 -2.34
C PRO A 153 -6.96 -2.85 -1.50
N LEU A 154 -6.64 -3.98 -2.13
CA LEU A 154 -6.39 -5.24 -1.42
C LEU A 154 -4.91 -5.63 -1.40
N ALA A 155 -4.19 -5.32 -2.48
CA ALA A 155 -2.79 -5.68 -2.61
C ALA A 155 -2.00 -4.59 -3.35
N VAL A 156 -0.71 -4.50 -3.03
CA VAL A 156 0.19 -3.53 -3.62
C VAL A 156 1.62 -4.09 -3.68
N ARG A 157 2.30 -3.91 -4.82
CA ARG A 157 3.73 -4.26 -4.97
C ARG A 157 4.48 -3.20 -5.76
N LEU A 158 5.69 -2.86 -5.31
CA LEU A 158 6.56 -1.94 -6.05
C LEU A 158 7.00 -2.59 -7.38
N TYR A 159 6.82 -1.89 -8.48
CA TYR A 159 7.38 -2.28 -9.76
C TYR A 159 8.85 -1.82 -9.84
N LEU A 160 9.75 -2.74 -10.22
CA LEU A 160 11.15 -2.43 -10.52
C LEU A 160 11.34 -2.37 -12.04
N PRO A 161 11.55 -1.17 -12.59
CA PRO A 161 11.74 -1.06 -14.02
C PRO A 161 13.01 -1.76 -14.50
N SER A 162 12.91 -2.46 -15.63
CA SER A 162 14.05 -3.16 -16.22
C SER A 162 15.23 -2.21 -16.52
N TYR A 163 14.94 -0.97 -16.93
CA TYR A 163 15.96 0.06 -17.14
C TYR A 163 16.65 0.46 -15.83
N TRP A 164 15.90 0.69 -14.75
CA TRP A 164 16.46 1.02 -13.44
C TRP A 164 17.38 -0.09 -12.91
N LEU A 165 16.97 -1.37 -13.05
CA LEU A 165 17.79 -2.53 -12.65
C LEU A 165 19.12 -2.59 -13.42
N ARG A 166 19.13 -2.22 -14.70
CA ARG A 166 20.35 -2.16 -15.53
C ARG A 166 21.21 -0.93 -15.27
N GLU A 167 20.59 0.23 -15.03
CA GLU A 167 21.29 1.49 -14.81
C GLU A 167 21.94 1.55 -13.41
N PHE A 168 21.32 0.91 -12.41
CA PHE A 168 21.75 0.97 -11.01
C PHE A 168 21.98 -0.41 -10.37
N PRO A 169 22.84 -1.28 -10.94
CA PRO A 169 23.02 -2.65 -10.44
C PRO A 169 23.54 -2.70 -9.01
N GLU A 170 24.47 -1.81 -8.62
CA GLU A 170 24.98 -1.75 -7.24
C GLU A 170 23.92 -1.29 -6.23
N LEU A 171 23.10 -0.31 -6.61
CA LEU A 171 22.00 0.14 -5.75
C LEU A 171 20.96 -0.97 -5.60
N ALA A 172 20.61 -1.66 -6.69
CA ALA A 172 19.71 -2.81 -6.67
C ALA A 172 20.26 -3.92 -5.76
N ALA A 173 21.55 -4.25 -5.86
CA ALA A 173 22.18 -5.26 -5.01
C ALA A 173 22.07 -4.94 -3.51
N ARG A 174 22.22 -3.66 -3.12
CA ARG A 174 22.12 -3.23 -1.71
C ARG A 174 20.70 -3.03 -1.21
N THR A 175 19.74 -2.70 -2.09
CA THR A 175 18.40 -2.24 -1.69
C THR A 175 17.28 -3.20 -2.01
N VAL A 176 17.52 -4.21 -2.86
CA VAL A 176 16.53 -5.19 -3.32
C VAL A 176 17.02 -6.60 -2.98
N PRO A 177 16.19 -7.46 -2.36
CA PRO A 177 16.53 -8.87 -2.15
C PRO A 177 16.74 -9.57 -3.50
N GLU A 178 17.64 -10.55 -3.53
CA GLU A 178 18.06 -11.23 -4.77
C GLU A 178 16.90 -11.79 -5.59
N SER A 179 15.92 -12.41 -4.93
CA SER A 179 14.71 -12.97 -5.55
C SER A 179 13.86 -11.95 -6.31
N TRP A 180 14.02 -10.65 -6.05
CA TRP A 180 13.27 -9.57 -6.67
C TRP A 180 14.10 -8.75 -7.68
N ARG A 181 15.37 -9.10 -7.93
CA ARG A 181 16.24 -8.33 -8.84
C ARG A 181 16.01 -8.65 -10.32
N ALA A 182 15.20 -9.66 -10.64
CA ALA A 182 14.82 -9.96 -12.00
C ALA A 182 13.71 -9.00 -12.49
N PRO A 183 13.83 -8.41 -13.69
CA PRO A 183 12.75 -7.62 -14.27
C PRO A 183 11.48 -8.46 -14.40
N THR A 184 10.38 -7.99 -13.81
CA THR A 184 9.07 -8.63 -13.90
C THR A 184 8.08 -7.65 -14.51
N PRO A 185 7.40 -7.99 -15.63
CA PRO A 185 6.37 -7.13 -16.20
C PRO A 185 5.26 -6.81 -15.19
N LYS A 186 4.69 -5.60 -15.27
CA LYS A 186 3.58 -5.20 -14.38
C LYS A 186 2.38 -6.13 -14.48
N ALA A 187 2.06 -6.62 -15.68
CA ALA A 187 0.97 -7.57 -15.90
C ALA A 187 1.19 -8.89 -15.14
N ALA A 188 2.40 -9.44 -15.19
CA ALA A 188 2.79 -10.61 -14.40
C ALA A 188 2.74 -10.30 -12.89
N ILE A 189 3.11 -9.08 -12.48
CA ILE A 189 2.95 -8.66 -11.10
C ILE A 189 1.47 -8.66 -10.69
N ALA A 190 0.58 -8.10 -11.51
CA ALA A 190 -0.85 -8.04 -11.21
C ALA A 190 -1.47 -9.44 -11.10
N LEU A 191 -1.14 -10.35 -12.03
CA LEU A 191 -1.61 -11.74 -12.00
C LEU A 191 -1.15 -12.46 -10.72
N SER A 192 0.12 -12.30 -10.33
CA SER A 192 0.63 -12.88 -9.08
C SER A 192 -0.06 -12.30 -7.84
N LEU A 193 -0.44 -11.02 -7.83
CA LEU A 193 -1.22 -10.45 -6.72
C LEU A 193 -2.66 -10.96 -6.72
N LEU A 194 -3.28 -11.15 -7.89
CA LEU A 194 -4.59 -11.76 -8.02
C LEU A 194 -4.59 -13.20 -7.50
N ASP A 195 -3.56 -13.97 -7.81
CA ASP A 195 -3.41 -15.35 -7.34
C ASP A 195 -3.30 -15.41 -5.81
N GLU A 196 -2.44 -14.58 -5.20
CA GLU A 196 -2.32 -14.45 -3.74
C GLU A 196 -3.69 -14.10 -3.09
N LEU A 197 -4.43 -13.14 -3.67
CA LEU A 197 -5.75 -12.75 -3.15
C LEU A 197 -6.80 -13.87 -3.29
N ARG A 198 -6.74 -14.66 -4.36
CA ARG A 198 -7.66 -15.78 -4.59
C ARG A 198 -7.40 -16.94 -3.64
N GLU A 199 -6.14 -17.22 -3.32
CA GLU A 199 -5.76 -18.20 -2.29
C GLU A 199 -6.32 -17.81 -0.91
N GLU A 200 -6.47 -16.51 -0.64
CA GLU A 200 -7.10 -15.98 0.56
C GLU A 200 -8.64 -15.94 0.49
N GLY A 201 -9.24 -16.37 -0.62
CA GLY A 201 -10.69 -16.48 -0.82
C GLY A 201 -11.36 -15.24 -1.42
N TRP A 202 -10.60 -14.24 -1.88
CA TRP A 202 -11.17 -13.09 -2.60
C TRP A 202 -11.46 -13.46 -4.05
N ASN A 203 -12.67 -13.13 -4.53
CA ASN A 203 -13.11 -13.51 -5.87
C ASN A 203 -13.96 -12.42 -6.53
N ALA A 204 -13.79 -12.25 -7.83
CA ALA A 204 -14.66 -11.47 -8.69
C ALA A 204 -14.65 -12.06 -10.12
N PRO A 205 -15.79 -12.05 -10.84
CA PRO A 205 -15.91 -12.69 -12.15
C PRO A 205 -15.31 -11.87 -13.30
N ALA A 206 -14.99 -10.60 -13.04
CA ALA A 206 -14.47 -9.67 -14.04
C ALA A 206 -13.33 -8.82 -13.49
N ALA A 207 -12.51 -8.28 -14.39
CA ALA A 207 -11.46 -7.33 -14.08
C ALA A 207 -11.52 -6.12 -15.01
N ALA A 208 -11.47 -4.93 -14.43
CA ALA A 208 -11.12 -3.68 -15.11
C ALA A 208 -9.63 -3.42 -14.90
N ALA A 209 -8.93 -2.94 -15.93
CA ALA A 209 -7.51 -2.68 -15.82
C ALA A 209 -7.09 -1.44 -16.61
N ASP A 210 -6.04 -0.77 -16.15
CA ASP A 210 -5.36 0.29 -16.91
C ASP A 210 -4.96 -0.22 -18.30
N GLU A 211 -4.99 0.66 -19.31
CA GLU A 211 -4.70 0.33 -20.73
C GLU A 211 -3.37 -0.45 -20.90
N GLY A 212 -2.35 -0.12 -20.10
CA GLY A 212 -1.04 -0.78 -20.15
C GLY A 212 -1.06 -2.27 -19.74
N TYR A 213 -2.10 -2.72 -19.04
CA TYR A 213 -2.32 -4.12 -18.70
C TYR A 213 -3.23 -4.79 -19.73
N VAL A 214 -4.28 -4.10 -20.17
CA VAL A 214 -5.19 -4.58 -21.24
C VAL A 214 -4.44 -4.94 -22.51
N THR A 215 -3.43 -4.14 -22.86
CA THR A 215 -2.60 -4.31 -24.06
C THR A 215 -1.35 -5.16 -23.83
N ALA A 216 -1.16 -5.70 -22.61
CA ALA A 216 0.01 -6.52 -22.31
C ALA A 216 -0.17 -7.95 -22.83
N ASP A 217 0.85 -8.47 -23.50
CA ASP A 217 0.87 -9.81 -24.08
C ASP A 217 0.46 -10.88 -23.06
N GLY A 218 -0.55 -11.68 -23.39
CA GLY A 218 -1.01 -12.81 -22.59
C GLY A 218 -1.82 -12.45 -21.34
N PHE A 219 -2.06 -11.15 -21.05
CA PHE A 219 -2.75 -10.76 -19.82
C PHE A 219 -4.24 -11.15 -19.83
N ALA A 220 -4.93 -10.94 -20.95
CA ALA A 220 -6.34 -11.29 -21.09
C ALA A 220 -6.56 -12.82 -21.04
N GLU A 221 -5.68 -13.57 -21.70
CA GLU A 221 -5.69 -15.03 -21.70
C GLU A 221 -5.43 -15.58 -20.28
N ALA A 222 -4.44 -15.04 -19.58
CA ALA A 222 -4.13 -15.46 -18.21
C ALA A 222 -5.28 -15.14 -17.22
N LEU A 223 -6.01 -14.03 -17.42
CA LEU A 223 -7.24 -13.76 -16.65
C LEU A 223 -8.34 -14.77 -16.98
N ALA A 224 -8.53 -15.10 -18.26
CA ALA A 224 -9.54 -16.07 -18.69
C ALA A 224 -9.28 -17.48 -18.13
N GLU A 225 -8.03 -17.92 -18.07
CA GLU A 225 -7.62 -19.18 -17.41
C GLU A 225 -7.98 -19.22 -15.92
N ARG A 226 -8.07 -18.06 -15.27
CA ARG A 226 -8.50 -17.91 -13.87
C ARG A 226 -10.02 -17.77 -13.72
N GLY A 227 -10.77 -17.82 -14.82
CA GLY A 227 -12.21 -17.57 -14.85
C GLY A 227 -12.58 -16.10 -14.65
N VAL A 228 -11.65 -15.17 -14.90
CA VAL A 228 -11.85 -13.73 -14.77
C VAL A 228 -11.95 -13.10 -16.16
N ARG A 229 -13.06 -12.43 -16.46
CA ARG A 229 -13.24 -11.74 -17.74
C ARG A 229 -12.70 -10.32 -17.69
N LEU A 230 -11.83 -9.95 -18.63
CA LEU A 230 -11.46 -8.55 -18.81
C LEU A 230 -12.68 -7.76 -19.34
N THR A 231 -13.07 -6.69 -18.66
CA THR A 231 -14.21 -5.85 -19.04
C THR A 231 -13.78 -4.62 -19.83
N GLU A 232 -14.62 -4.19 -20.78
CA GLU A 232 -14.47 -2.90 -21.47
C GLU A 232 -14.99 -1.73 -20.61
N SER A 233 -15.85 -2.01 -19.63
CA SER A 233 -16.36 -1.01 -18.68
C SER A 233 -15.32 -0.74 -17.60
N THR A 234 -14.34 0.12 -17.91
CA THR A 234 -13.18 0.38 -17.05
C THR A 234 -13.20 1.76 -16.40
N ALA A 235 -13.92 2.74 -16.98
CA ALA A 235 -13.82 4.14 -16.58
C ALA A 235 -14.22 4.38 -15.11
N GLU A 236 -15.39 3.92 -14.70
CA GLU A 236 -15.90 4.08 -13.34
C GLU A 236 -15.04 3.36 -12.27
N PRO A 237 -14.72 2.05 -12.39
CA PRO A 237 -13.89 1.39 -11.39
C PRO A 237 -12.47 1.95 -11.31
N LEU A 238 -11.87 2.36 -12.44
CA LEU A 238 -10.54 3.00 -12.44
C LEU A 238 -10.56 4.40 -11.83
N ALA A 239 -11.65 5.17 -12.02
CA ALA A 239 -11.81 6.47 -11.38
C ALA A 239 -11.87 6.33 -9.85
N ALA A 240 -12.71 5.42 -9.34
CA ALA A 240 -12.80 5.13 -7.91
C ALA A 240 -11.47 4.65 -7.32
N ALA A 241 -10.73 3.83 -8.06
CA ALA A 241 -9.40 3.38 -7.67
C ALA A 241 -8.38 4.52 -7.62
N GLY A 242 -8.41 5.42 -8.60
CA GLY A 242 -7.58 6.63 -8.63
C GLY A 242 -7.85 7.55 -7.44
N GLU A 243 -9.11 7.85 -7.15
CA GLU A 243 -9.53 8.67 -6.01
C GLU A 243 -9.05 8.07 -4.68
N ARG A 244 -9.23 6.76 -4.49
CA ARG A 244 -8.78 6.09 -3.26
C ARG A 244 -7.26 6.05 -3.14
N PHE A 245 -6.55 5.88 -4.25
CA PHE A 245 -5.09 5.88 -4.21
C PHE A 245 -4.54 7.27 -3.85
N GLU A 246 -5.14 8.34 -4.37
CA GLU A 246 -4.82 9.70 -3.96
C GLU A 246 -5.19 9.96 -2.49
N TRP A 247 -6.28 9.40 -1.99
CA TRP A 247 -6.61 9.46 -0.57
C TRP A 247 -5.56 8.75 0.30
N LEU A 248 -5.07 7.57 -0.09
CA LEU A 248 -3.99 6.87 0.64
C LEU A 248 -2.72 7.71 0.71
N LYS A 249 -2.39 8.42 -0.37
CA LYS A 249 -1.25 9.34 -0.42
C LYS A 249 -1.49 10.55 0.49
N ALA A 250 -2.60 11.25 0.32
CA ALA A 250 -2.87 12.49 1.03
C ALA A 250 -3.13 12.28 2.53
N ARG A 251 -3.94 11.28 2.90
CA ARG A 251 -4.38 11.07 4.28
C ARG A 251 -3.39 10.25 5.11
N LEU A 252 -2.83 9.20 4.51
CA LEU A 252 -1.98 8.23 5.19
C LEU A 252 -0.52 8.29 4.72
N GLY A 253 -0.20 9.13 3.74
CA GLY A 253 1.18 9.41 3.37
C GLY A 253 1.89 8.29 2.63
N LEU A 254 1.17 7.51 1.81
CA LEU A 254 1.75 6.42 1.02
C LEU A 254 2.98 6.85 0.19
N ASP A 255 3.04 8.10 -0.27
CA ASP A 255 4.17 8.68 -1.01
C ASP A 255 5.14 9.51 -0.15
N HIS A 256 4.87 9.64 1.16
CA HIS A 256 5.71 10.36 2.12
C HIS A 256 6.90 9.53 2.64
N PHE A 257 6.99 8.25 2.30
CA PHE A 257 8.14 7.43 2.66
C PHE A 257 9.44 7.89 1.97
N GLU A 258 10.46 8.18 2.77
CA GLU A 258 11.76 8.70 2.33
C GLU A 258 12.88 7.64 2.33
N GLY A 259 12.58 6.41 2.75
CA GLY A 259 13.54 5.32 2.70
C GLY A 259 13.85 4.88 1.27
N ARG A 260 14.87 4.02 1.16
CA ARG A 260 15.50 3.67 -0.12
C ARG A 260 15.48 2.18 -0.43
N THR A 261 15.06 1.34 0.51
CA THR A 261 15.09 -0.12 0.39
C THR A 261 13.74 -0.67 -0.05
N TRP A 262 13.79 -1.82 -0.74
CA TRP A 262 12.63 -2.62 -1.11
C TRP A 262 11.81 -3.01 0.11
N ALA A 263 12.47 -3.52 1.15
CA ALA A 263 11.83 -3.90 2.41
C ALA A 263 11.13 -2.69 3.05
N GLY A 264 11.84 -1.57 3.18
CA GLY A 264 11.28 -0.36 3.78
C GLY A 264 10.06 0.19 3.06
N TRP A 265 10.05 0.11 1.73
CA TRP A 265 8.89 0.52 0.94
C TRP A 265 7.67 -0.38 1.23
N HIS A 266 7.86 -1.70 1.22
CA HIS A 266 6.77 -2.64 1.47
C HIS A 266 6.29 -2.62 2.93
N HIS A 267 7.20 -2.40 3.87
CA HIS A 267 6.87 -2.17 5.27
C HIS A 267 5.98 -0.94 5.44
N HIS A 268 6.38 0.20 4.85
CA HIS A 268 5.57 1.41 4.89
C HIS A 268 4.19 1.21 4.24
N ALA A 269 4.13 0.60 3.04
CA ALA A 269 2.88 0.33 2.35
C ALA A 269 1.94 -0.57 3.17
N ALA A 270 2.46 -1.63 3.81
CA ALA A 270 1.67 -2.50 4.67
C ALA A 270 1.12 -1.76 5.90
N MET A 271 1.91 -0.88 6.53
CA MET A 271 1.43 -0.05 7.64
C MET A 271 0.40 1.00 7.21
N VAL A 272 0.51 1.55 6.00
CA VAL A 272 -0.51 2.41 5.41
C VAL A 272 -1.82 1.65 5.20
N PHE A 273 -1.76 0.40 4.72
CA PHE A 273 -2.95 -0.44 4.55
C PHE A 273 -3.57 -0.81 5.91
N ALA A 274 -2.76 -1.17 6.92
CA ALA A 274 -3.25 -1.38 8.28
C ALA A 274 -3.93 -0.11 8.86
N ALA A 275 -3.37 1.07 8.63
CA ALA A 275 -4.02 2.33 9.02
C ALA A 275 -5.33 2.58 8.24
N ALA A 276 -5.38 2.25 6.96
CA ALA A 276 -6.60 2.33 6.15
C ALA A 276 -7.68 1.36 6.65
N GLY A 277 -7.30 0.15 7.09
CA GLY A 277 -8.21 -0.82 7.69
C GLY A 277 -8.87 -0.28 8.96
N PHE A 278 -8.09 0.38 9.83
CA PHE A 278 -8.63 1.03 11.03
C PHE A 278 -9.68 2.10 10.69
N LEU A 279 -9.43 2.91 9.65
CA LEU A 279 -10.36 3.95 9.20
C LEU A 279 -11.58 3.35 8.46
N SER A 280 -11.41 2.19 7.80
CA SER A 280 -12.50 1.52 7.09
C SER A 280 -13.64 1.03 7.99
N GLY A 281 -13.37 0.88 9.29
CA GLY A 281 -14.36 0.55 10.30
C GLY A 281 -15.14 1.75 10.85
N GLU A 282 -14.88 2.96 10.36
CA GLU A 282 -15.65 4.16 10.74
C GLU A 282 -16.99 4.23 10.00
N PRO A 283 -18.02 4.92 10.55
CA PRO A 283 -19.31 5.11 9.88
C PRO A 283 -19.18 5.83 8.52
N GLU A 284 -18.19 6.71 8.38
CA GLU A 284 -17.82 7.38 7.13
C GLU A 284 -16.33 7.14 6.81
N PRO A 285 -15.98 5.94 6.33
CA PRO A 285 -14.59 5.49 6.29
C PRO A 285 -13.69 6.26 5.32
N TRP A 286 -14.28 7.06 4.42
CA TRP A 286 -13.62 7.66 3.27
C TRP A 286 -13.99 9.13 3.06
N ALA A 287 -14.64 9.77 4.04
CA ALA A 287 -15.04 11.18 3.98
C ALA A 287 -13.87 12.16 4.19
#